data_AF-A0A8T7JJ99-F1
#
_entry.id   AF-A0A8T7JJ99-F1
#
_cell.length_a   1.000
_cell.length_b   1.000
_cell.length_c   1.000
_cell.angle_alpha   90.00
_cell.angle_beta   90.00
_cell.angle_gamma   90.00
#
_symmetry.space_group_name_H-M   'P 1'
#
loop_
_entity.id
_entity.type
_entity.pdbx_description
1 polymer ?
#
loop_
_entity_poly.entity_id
_entity_poly.type
_entity_poly.pdbx_seq_one_letter_code
_entity_poly.pdbx_strand_id
1 'polypeptide(L)'
;MSDHQKKEVNSFLDIPINSYVKVHIKDIQVYDLGYIKKLYATDDKYAVWQDDQENIWYESSDREIIKQEDFHKFWNRYQLIRSRSQKNLDDESKKAYLGMLASSIASALEGQFMAAAESLDAAIAFVTTANERISRRRFTIGAILAFFLSIIFSFFLKAEPSESNLLLIILQYSMIGGAIGALLSALAGRREILGFDPNANCFEGISNGAIRVFYGIVSAFVAVLIIKSEIITTPLITPKNEHLALIVIAIAGGFAERWAADLIHRFTSEVDINNQKLPSEK
;
A
#
# COMPACT_ATOMS: atom_id res chain seq x y z
N MET A 1 11.45 -47.99 12.09
CA MET A 1 12.52 -47.02 12.39
C MET A 1 13.26 -46.78 11.09
N SER A 2 13.00 -45.67 10.40
CA SER A 2 13.69 -45.36 9.15
C SER A 2 14.99 -44.63 9.45
N ASP A 3 16.09 -45.08 8.85
CA ASP A 3 17.38 -44.41 8.91
C ASP A 3 17.29 -43.02 8.30
N HIS A 4 17.22 -41.99 9.15
CA HIS A 4 17.48 -40.62 8.73
C HIS A 4 18.99 -40.47 8.56
N GLN A 5 19.44 -40.50 7.30
CA GLN A 5 20.80 -40.19 6.90
C GLN A 5 21.23 -38.83 7.48
N LYS A 6 22.16 -38.85 8.44
CA LYS A 6 22.90 -37.67 8.88
C LYS A 6 23.75 -37.19 7.71
N LYS A 7 23.32 -36.12 7.06
CA LYS A 7 24.10 -35.43 6.03
C LYS A 7 24.82 -34.27 6.71
N GLU A 8 26.14 -34.35 6.84
CA GLU A 8 26.96 -33.18 7.20
C GLU A 8 26.89 -32.19 6.04
N VAL A 9 26.34 -31.00 6.33
CA VAL A 9 26.12 -29.96 5.31
C VAL A 9 27.32 -29.02 5.32
N ASN A 10 28.15 -29.09 4.27
CA ASN A 10 29.34 -28.25 4.09
C ASN A 10 29.06 -26.90 3.39
N SER A 11 27.80 -26.58 3.07
CA SER A 11 27.40 -25.33 2.41
C SER A 11 26.06 -24.82 2.91
N PHE A 12 26.05 -23.58 3.41
CA PHE A 12 24.90 -22.93 4.06
C PHE A 12 23.71 -22.66 3.12
N LEU A 13 23.89 -22.75 1.80
CA LEU A 13 22.92 -22.27 0.83
C LEU A 13 21.83 -23.29 0.43
N ASP A 14 21.99 -24.58 0.75
CA ASP A 14 21.08 -25.64 0.27
C ASP A 14 20.76 -26.72 1.33
N ILE A 15 20.40 -26.32 2.56
CA ILE A 15 19.77 -27.28 3.48
C ILE A 15 18.35 -27.57 2.97
N PRO A 16 18.01 -28.85 2.64
CA PRO A 16 16.68 -29.17 2.15
C PRO A 16 15.60 -28.84 3.18
N ILE A 17 14.54 -28.21 2.70
CA ILE A 17 13.32 -27.84 3.42
C ILE A 17 12.78 -29.08 4.16
N ASN A 18 12.43 -28.93 5.45
CA ASN A 18 11.91 -29.98 6.35
C ASN A 18 12.94 -31.03 6.80
N SER A 19 14.17 -30.61 7.06
CA SER A 19 15.17 -31.46 7.69
C SER A 19 15.20 -31.22 9.19
N TYR A 20 15.37 -32.29 9.96
CA TYR A 20 15.75 -32.17 11.36
C TYR A 20 17.23 -31.79 11.40
N VAL A 21 17.55 -30.62 11.95
CA VAL A 21 18.90 -30.04 11.88
C VAL A 21 19.49 -29.90 13.27
N LYS A 22 20.72 -30.42 13.41
CA LYS A 22 21.58 -30.18 14.57
C LYS A 22 22.67 -29.21 14.15
N VAL A 23 22.82 -28.12 14.87
CA VAL A 23 23.88 -27.14 14.62
C VAL A 23 24.88 -27.20 15.77
N HIS A 24 26.16 -27.18 15.40
CA HIS A 24 27.26 -27.11 16.35
C HIS A 24 27.65 -25.65 16.53
N ILE A 25 27.33 -25.08 17.69
CA ILE A 25 27.80 -23.76 18.11
C ILE A 25 28.93 -24.01 19.12
N LYS A 26 30.06 -23.33 18.96
CA LYS A 26 31.32 -23.68 19.63
C LYS A 26 31.20 -23.60 21.15
N ASP A 27 31.87 -24.55 21.82
CA ASP A 27 32.01 -24.69 23.28
C ASP A 27 30.70 -24.79 24.11
N ILE A 28 29.52 -24.82 23.48
CA ILE A 28 28.23 -24.93 24.18
C ILE A 28 27.25 -25.75 23.34
N GLN A 29 27.11 -27.03 23.67
CA GLN A 29 26.01 -27.95 23.32
C GLN A 29 25.59 -28.07 21.84
N VAL A 30 25.36 -29.30 21.38
CA VAL A 30 24.69 -29.53 20.10
C VAL A 30 23.26 -29.02 20.25
N TYR A 31 22.91 -27.93 19.57
CA TYR A 31 21.54 -27.42 19.59
C TYR A 31 20.71 -28.26 18.63
N ASP A 32 19.73 -28.94 19.22
CA ASP A 32 18.66 -29.59 18.48
C ASP A 32 17.65 -28.52 18.08
N LEU A 33 17.76 -28.01 16.84
CA LEU A 33 16.83 -27.01 16.32
C LEU A 33 15.46 -27.61 15.97
N GLY A 34 15.32 -28.94 16.07
CA GLY A 34 14.12 -29.65 15.65
C GLY A 34 13.91 -29.57 14.14
N TYR A 35 12.65 -29.55 13.74
CA TYR A 35 12.26 -29.38 12.34
C TYR A 35 12.35 -27.90 11.96
N ILE A 36 13.29 -27.58 11.09
CA ILE A 36 13.42 -26.23 10.55
C ILE A 36 12.99 -26.19 9.09
N LYS A 37 12.33 -25.10 8.70
CA LYS A 37 11.94 -24.84 7.32
C LYS A 37 13.13 -24.32 6.51
N LYS A 38 13.94 -23.43 7.11
CA LYS A 38 15.11 -22.82 6.47
C LYS A 38 16.14 -22.35 7.50
N LEU A 39 17.42 -22.59 7.24
CA LEU A 39 18.53 -21.95 7.96
C LEU A 39 18.98 -20.71 7.17
N TYR A 40 19.13 -19.57 7.83
CA TYR A 40 19.52 -18.31 7.18
C TYR A 40 20.98 -17.96 7.43
N ALA A 41 21.45 -18.13 8.66
CA ALA A 41 22.82 -17.86 9.04
C ALA A 41 23.23 -18.80 10.17
N THR A 42 24.50 -19.15 10.21
CA THR A 42 25.12 -19.85 11.33
C THR A 42 26.60 -19.52 11.37
N ASP A 43 27.11 -19.40 12.58
CA ASP A 43 28.52 -19.19 12.90
C ASP A 43 28.85 -20.00 14.16
N ASP A 44 30.12 -20.04 14.55
CA ASP A 44 30.60 -20.61 15.80
C ASP A 44 29.90 -20.03 17.04
N LYS A 45 29.28 -18.84 16.91
CA LYS A 45 28.65 -18.11 18.01
C LYS A 45 27.13 -18.06 17.98
N TYR A 46 26.50 -18.33 16.84
CA TYR A 46 25.06 -18.13 16.71
C TYR A 46 24.45 -18.94 15.56
N ALA A 47 23.13 -19.12 15.60
CA ALA A 47 22.34 -19.64 14.50
C ALA A 47 21.05 -18.81 14.34
N VAL A 48 20.60 -18.62 13.10
CA VAL A 48 19.33 -17.96 12.75
C VAL A 48 18.57 -18.84 11.77
N TRP A 49 17.35 -19.24 12.12
CA TRP A 49 16.54 -20.17 11.33
C TRP A 49 15.07 -19.78 11.32
N GLN A 50 14.31 -20.43 10.46
CA GLN A 50 12.86 -20.33 10.35
C GLN A 50 12.21 -21.68 10.64
N ASP A 51 11.16 -21.66 11.47
CA ASP A 51 10.34 -22.83 11.77
C ASP A 51 9.25 -23.09 10.71
N ASP A 52 8.46 -24.14 10.91
CA ASP A 52 7.33 -24.52 10.05
C ASP A 52 6.19 -23.48 10.05
N GLN A 53 6.04 -22.73 11.15
CA GLN A 53 5.10 -21.63 11.32
C GLN A 53 5.59 -20.28 10.75
N GLU A 54 6.75 -20.28 10.09
CA GLU A 54 7.39 -19.12 9.49
C GLU A 54 7.89 -18.05 10.47
N ASN A 55 8.07 -18.43 11.72
CA ASN A 55 8.74 -17.61 12.72
C ASN A 55 10.25 -17.70 12.53
N ILE A 56 10.92 -16.55 12.61
CA ILE A 56 12.38 -16.50 12.66
C ILE A 56 12.81 -16.61 14.12
N TRP A 57 13.73 -17.53 14.36
CA TRP A 57 14.34 -17.82 15.65
C TRP A 57 15.84 -17.60 15.56
N TYR A 58 16.46 -17.34 16.71
CA TYR A 58 17.90 -17.28 16.84
C TYR A 58 18.34 -17.89 18.16
N GLU A 59 19.58 -18.37 18.18
CA GLU A 59 20.29 -18.84 19.37
C GLU A 59 21.70 -18.28 19.31
N SER A 60 22.27 -17.88 20.44
CA SER A 60 23.66 -17.39 20.49
C SER A 60 24.37 -17.78 21.78
N SER A 61 25.62 -18.22 21.65
CA SER A 61 26.52 -18.47 22.78
C SER A 61 27.09 -17.17 23.37
N ASP A 62 27.05 -16.07 22.62
CA ASP A 62 27.54 -14.76 23.06
C ASP A 62 26.45 -14.04 23.88
N ARG A 63 26.41 -14.29 25.19
CA ARG A 63 25.42 -13.64 26.06
C ARG A 63 25.68 -12.15 26.27
N GLU A 64 26.88 -11.67 26.00
CA GLU A 64 27.22 -10.26 26.20
C GLU A 64 26.58 -9.39 25.11
N ILE A 65 26.54 -9.87 23.86
CA ILE A 65 25.90 -9.11 22.78
C ILE A 65 24.40 -8.90 23.01
N ILE A 66 23.70 -9.92 23.54
CA ILE A 66 22.26 -9.86 23.80
C ILE A 66 21.92 -8.85 24.92
N LYS A 67 22.85 -8.62 25.86
CA LYS A 67 22.68 -7.65 26.96
C LYS A 67 22.98 -6.21 26.55
N GLN A 68 23.54 -5.98 25.36
CA GLN A 68 23.84 -4.63 24.91
C GLN A 68 22.55 -3.84 24.67
N GLU A 69 22.55 -2.57 25.05
CA GLU A 69 21.39 -1.69 24.87
C GLU A 69 20.97 -1.57 23.40
N ASP A 70 21.95 -1.55 22.48
CA ASP A 70 21.71 -1.47 21.04
C ASP A 70 21.01 -2.72 20.50
N PHE A 71 21.32 -3.91 21.04
CA PHE A 71 20.61 -5.13 20.70
C PHE A 71 19.14 -5.05 21.15
N HIS A 72 18.86 -4.54 22.35
CA HIS A 72 17.47 -4.33 22.82
C HIS A 72 16.70 -3.32 21.97
N LYS A 73 17.33 -2.21 21.57
CA LYS A 73 16.73 -1.23 20.64
C LYS A 73 16.41 -1.86 19.29
N PHE A 74 17.37 -2.58 18.72
CA PHE A 74 17.18 -3.35 17.49
C PHE A 74 16.04 -4.35 17.63
N TRP A 75 16.03 -5.15 18.70
CA TRP A 75 15.05 -6.21 18.91
C TRP A 75 13.62 -5.66 19.03
N ASN A 76 13.44 -4.58 19.78
CA ASN A 76 12.13 -3.91 19.90
C ASN A 76 11.63 -3.43 18.52
N ARG A 77 12.52 -2.82 17.74
CA ARG A 77 12.21 -2.35 16.38
C ARG A 77 11.88 -3.53 15.45
N TYR A 78 12.66 -4.61 15.53
CA TYR A 78 12.42 -5.85 14.80
C TYR A 78 11.02 -6.43 15.10
N GLN A 79 10.63 -6.50 16.38
CA GLN A 79 9.32 -7.03 16.78
C GLN A 79 8.16 -6.19 16.21
N LEU A 80 8.28 -4.86 16.27
CA LEU A 80 7.29 -3.95 15.69
C LEU A 80 7.14 -4.13 14.18
N ILE A 81 8.23 -4.45 13.48
CA ILE A 81 8.22 -4.63 12.02
C ILE A 81 7.67 -6.00 11.67
N ARG A 82 8.06 -7.04 12.41
CA ARG A 82 7.52 -8.39 12.27
C ARG A 82 6.00 -8.43 12.49
N SER A 83 5.46 -7.59 13.37
CA SER A 83 4.01 -7.49 13.59
C SER A 83 3.24 -6.79 12.46
N ARG A 84 3.92 -6.21 11.47
CA ARG A 84 3.25 -5.61 10.30
C ARG A 84 2.56 -6.69 9.47
N SER A 85 1.42 -6.34 8.89
CA SER A 85 0.67 -7.25 8.03
C SER A 85 1.48 -7.62 6.79
N GLN A 86 1.61 -8.94 6.62
CA GLN A 86 2.21 -9.57 5.44
C GLN A 86 1.13 -10.13 4.50
N LYS A 87 -0.16 -9.84 4.75
CA LYS A 87 -1.30 -10.44 4.03
C LYS A 87 -1.27 -10.20 2.52
N ASN A 88 -0.60 -9.13 2.08
CA ASN A 88 -0.53 -8.78 0.67
C ASN A 88 0.77 -9.25 0.01
N LEU A 89 1.69 -9.90 0.72
CA LEU A 89 2.89 -10.48 0.10
C LEU A 89 2.53 -11.83 -0.54
N ASP A 90 3.01 -12.07 -1.76
CA ASP A 90 3.05 -13.43 -2.32
C ASP A 90 4.13 -14.26 -1.63
N ASP A 91 4.10 -15.58 -1.82
CA ASP A 91 5.01 -16.50 -1.14
C ASP A 91 6.49 -16.20 -1.40
N GLU A 92 6.83 -15.73 -2.60
CA GLU A 92 8.19 -15.35 -2.97
C GLU A 92 8.64 -14.07 -2.26
N SER A 93 7.81 -13.03 -2.29
CA SER A 93 8.04 -11.77 -1.58
C SER A 93 8.10 -11.98 -0.07
N LYS A 94 7.28 -12.88 0.46
CA LYS A 94 7.30 -13.25 1.88
C LYS A 94 8.62 -13.92 2.25
N LYS A 95 9.12 -14.86 1.43
CA LYS A 95 10.44 -15.48 1.62
C LYS A 95 11.57 -14.45 1.58
N ALA A 96 11.52 -13.50 0.64
CA ALA A 96 12.50 -12.42 0.54
C ALA A 96 12.46 -11.52 1.79
N TYR A 97 11.28 -11.08 2.21
CA TYR A 97 11.07 -10.29 3.42
C TYR A 97 11.61 -10.99 4.68
N LEU A 98 11.26 -12.26 4.88
CA LEU A 98 11.77 -13.06 5.99
C LEU A 98 13.30 -13.23 5.92
N GLY A 99 13.87 -13.33 4.71
CA GLY A 99 15.31 -13.33 4.51
C GLY A 99 15.99 -12.04 4.93
N MET A 100 15.41 -10.87 4.60
CA MET A 100 15.94 -9.57 5.05
C MET A 100 15.87 -9.43 6.57
N LEU A 101 14.78 -9.88 7.18
CA LEU A 101 14.62 -9.93 8.63
C LEU A 101 15.66 -10.85 9.30
N ALA A 102 15.87 -12.05 8.77
CA ALA A 102 16.87 -12.99 9.30
C ALA A 102 18.30 -12.44 9.13
N SER A 103 18.61 -11.82 7.99
CA SER A 103 19.89 -11.14 7.76
C SER A 103 20.12 -10.02 8.76
N SER A 104 19.09 -9.23 9.09
CA SER A 104 19.20 -8.17 10.09
C SER A 104 19.53 -8.71 11.49
N ILE A 105 18.96 -9.87 11.86
CA ILE A 105 19.28 -10.54 13.13
C ILE A 105 20.72 -11.03 13.12
N ALA A 106 21.17 -11.68 12.02
CA ALA A 106 22.54 -12.15 11.89
C ALA A 106 23.55 -11.01 12.06
N SER A 107 23.35 -9.88 11.37
CA SER A 107 24.19 -8.68 11.53
C SER A 107 24.17 -8.12 12.95
N ALA A 108 23.02 -8.16 13.64
CA ALA A 108 22.93 -7.71 15.03
C ALA A 108 23.70 -8.65 15.99
N LEU A 109 23.67 -9.97 15.74
CA LEU A 109 24.42 -10.97 16.51
C LEU A 109 25.94 -10.92 16.24
N GLU A 110 26.36 -10.32 15.12
CA GLU A 110 27.76 -10.01 14.82
C GLU A 110 28.22 -8.65 15.40
N GLY A 111 27.33 -7.91 16.07
CA GLY A 111 27.60 -6.59 16.64
C GLY A 111 27.58 -5.45 15.62
N GLN A 112 27.14 -5.73 14.39
CA GLN A 112 27.05 -4.76 13.30
C GLN A 112 25.67 -4.07 13.30
N PHE A 113 25.36 -3.33 14.37
CA PHE A 113 24.02 -2.74 14.57
C PHE A 113 23.59 -1.75 13.48
N MET A 114 24.54 -1.05 12.85
CA MET A 114 24.22 -0.17 11.71
C MET A 114 23.73 -0.98 10.51
N ALA A 115 24.46 -2.04 10.13
CA ALA A 115 24.07 -2.92 9.03
C ALA A 115 22.74 -3.65 9.32
N ALA A 116 22.53 -4.04 10.58
CA ALA A 116 21.27 -4.61 11.05
C ALA A 116 20.11 -3.62 10.88
N ALA A 117 20.31 -2.35 11.25
CA ALA A 117 19.31 -1.29 11.10
C ALA A 117 18.99 -1.02 9.63
N GLU A 118 20.01 -0.91 8.76
CA GLU A 118 19.83 -0.71 7.31
C GLU A 118 19.06 -1.88 6.66
N SER A 119 19.40 -3.12 7.02
CA SER A 119 18.70 -4.32 6.55
C SER A 119 17.23 -4.34 6.97
N LEU A 120 16.97 -3.90 8.20
CA LEU A 120 15.64 -3.81 8.77
C LEU A 120 14.82 -2.68 8.10
N ASP A 121 15.45 -1.54 7.81
CA ASP A 121 14.86 -0.44 7.03
C ASP A 121 14.52 -0.86 5.60
N ALA A 122 15.40 -1.63 4.97
CA ALA A 122 15.14 -2.19 3.65
C ALA A 122 13.92 -3.16 3.68
N ALA A 123 13.80 -3.98 4.73
CA ALA A 123 12.63 -4.85 4.92
C ALA A 123 11.33 -4.06 5.10
N ILE A 124 11.38 -2.94 5.86
CA ILE A 124 10.24 -2.02 6.02
C ILE A 124 9.83 -1.42 4.68
N ALA A 125 10.79 -0.89 3.92
CA ALA A 125 10.53 -0.27 2.63
C ALA A 125 9.93 -1.28 1.65
N PHE A 126 10.43 -2.52 1.67
CA PHE A 126 9.93 -3.62 0.85
C PHE A 126 8.45 -3.93 1.13
N VAL A 127 8.10 -4.20 2.39
CA VAL A 127 6.71 -4.54 2.75
C VAL A 127 5.75 -3.36 2.55
N THR A 128 6.21 -2.14 2.83
CA THR A 128 5.40 -0.93 2.66
C THR A 128 5.11 -0.68 1.18
N THR A 129 6.12 -0.75 0.31
CA THR A 129 5.96 -0.61 -1.14
C THR A 129 5.05 -1.67 -1.73
N ALA A 130 5.16 -2.92 -1.27
CA ALA A 130 4.30 -4.02 -1.71
C ALA A 130 2.83 -3.79 -1.31
N ASN A 131 2.59 -3.40 -0.05
CA ASN A 131 1.26 -3.09 0.46
C ASN A 131 0.62 -1.90 -0.28
N GLU A 132 1.39 -0.84 -0.54
CA GLU A 132 0.94 0.31 -1.33
C GLU A 132 0.56 -0.08 -2.75
N ARG A 133 1.39 -0.89 -3.42
CA ARG A 133 1.12 -1.37 -4.78
C ARG A 133 -0.21 -2.11 -4.86
N ILE A 134 -0.49 -2.97 -3.89
CA ILE A 134 -1.71 -3.79 -3.87
C ILE A 134 -2.93 -2.96 -3.51
N SER A 135 -2.81 -2.07 -2.54
CA SER A 135 -3.88 -1.14 -2.18
C SER A 135 -4.25 -0.24 -3.36
N ARG A 136 -3.25 0.31 -4.06
CA ARG A 136 -3.44 1.08 -5.29
C ARG A 136 -4.13 0.26 -6.37
N ARG A 137 -3.72 -0.99 -6.58
CA ARG A 137 -4.35 -1.88 -7.55
C ARG A 137 -5.84 -2.08 -7.24
N ARG A 138 -6.19 -2.35 -5.97
CA ARG A 138 -7.59 -2.52 -5.53
C ARG A 138 -8.41 -1.26 -5.76
N PHE A 139 -7.85 -0.10 -5.40
CA PHE A 139 -8.47 1.20 -5.66
C PHE A 139 -8.73 1.44 -7.14
N THR A 140 -7.73 1.21 -8.00
CA THR A 140 -7.88 1.38 -9.45
C THR A 140 -8.92 0.43 -10.03
N ILE A 141 -8.96 -0.82 -9.58
CA ILE A 141 -10.01 -1.79 -9.98
C ILE A 141 -11.40 -1.25 -9.60
N GLY A 142 -11.57 -0.75 -8.37
CA GLY A 142 -12.83 -0.17 -7.92
C GLY A 142 -13.28 1.04 -8.75
N ALA A 143 -12.35 1.94 -9.06
CA ALA A 143 -12.62 3.09 -9.92
C ALA A 143 -13.01 2.68 -11.35
N ILE A 144 -12.30 1.72 -11.94
CA ILE A 144 -12.62 1.20 -13.28
C ILE A 144 -14.00 0.53 -13.30
N LEU A 145 -14.33 -0.29 -12.29
CA LEU A 145 -15.63 -0.93 -12.18
C LEU A 145 -16.76 0.09 -12.06
N ALA A 146 -16.61 1.09 -11.17
CA ALA A 146 -17.59 2.14 -10.99
C ALA A 146 -17.77 2.98 -12.26
N PHE A 147 -16.69 3.25 -13.00
CA PHE A 147 -16.75 3.92 -14.29
C PHE A 147 -17.61 3.15 -15.30
N PHE A 148 -17.35 1.85 -15.49
CA PHE A 148 -18.15 1.03 -16.42
C PHE A 148 -19.60 0.90 -15.98
N LEU A 149 -19.86 0.72 -14.69
CA LEU A 149 -21.22 0.70 -14.14
C LEU A 149 -21.95 2.02 -14.40
N SER A 150 -21.27 3.16 -14.29
CA SER A 150 -21.84 4.48 -14.56
C SER A 150 -22.19 4.66 -16.03
N ILE A 151 -21.34 4.16 -16.95
CA ILE A 151 -21.65 4.15 -18.39
C ILE A 151 -22.86 3.26 -18.68
N ILE A 152 -22.89 2.04 -18.14
CA ILE A 152 -24.00 1.11 -18.32
C ILE A 152 -25.30 1.73 -17.80
N PHE A 153 -25.29 2.30 -16.60
CA PHE A 153 -26.45 2.96 -16.02
C PHE A 153 -26.90 4.16 -16.88
N SER A 154 -25.96 4.95 -17.39
CA SER A 154 -26.24 6.03 -18.33
C SER A 154 -26.89 5.56 -19.64
N PHE A 155 -26.61 4.34 -20.10
CA PHE A 155 -27.27 3.75 -21.27
C PHE A 155 -28.72 3.34 -20.99
N PHE A 156 -29.06 3.00 -19.73
CA PHE A 156 -30.44 2.68 -19.34
C PHE A 156 -31.28 3.94 -19.10
N LEU A 157 -30.65 5.06 -18.75
CA LEU A 157 -31.31 6.34 -18.53
C LEU A 157 -31.79 7.05 -19.81
N LYS A 158 -31.83 6.38 -20.97
CA LYS A 158 -32.21 6.97 -22.29
C LYS A 158 -33.35 7.98 -22.13
N ALA A 159 -32.98 9.25 -22.10
CA ALA A 159 -33.92 10.35 -22.11
C ALA A 159 -34.25 10.62 -23.57
N GLU A 160 -35.53 10.54 -23.95
CA GLU A 160 -35.93 11.22 -25.17
C GLU A 160 -35.59 12.71 -25.02
N PRO A 161 -35.03 13.36 -26.06
CA PRO A 161 -34.67 14.76 -26.03
C PRO A 161 -35.95 15.61 -26.02
N SER A 162 -36.58 15.70 -24.86
CA SER A 162 -37.69 16.59 -24.55
C SER A 162 -37.33 17.42 -23.32
N GLU A 163 -37.81 18.66 -23.26
CA GLU A 163 -37.57 19.54 -22.10
C GLU A 163 -38.10 18.96 -20.79
N SER A 164 -39.14 18.11 -20.88
CA SER A 164 -39.68 17.36 -19.74
C SER A 164 -38.66 16.39 -19.09
N ASN A 165 -37.55 16.08 -19.77
CA ASN A 165 -36.50 15.18 -19.29
C ASN A 165 -35.19 15.90 -18.92
N LEU A 166 -35.20 17.22 -18.69
CA LEU A 166 -33.99 18.01 -18.41
C LEU A 166 -33.11 17.39 -17.32
N LEU A 167 -33.70 16.92 -16.21
CA LEU A 167 -32.95 16.30 -15.10
C LEU A 167 -32.25 15.00 -15.54
N LEU A 168 -32.92 14.17 -16.36
CA LEU A 168 -32.33 12.94 -16.90
C LEU A 168 -31.17 13.25 -17.84
N ILE A 169 -31.29 14.30 -18.67
CA ILE A 169 -30.21 14.77 -19.55
C ILE A 169 -29.00 15.24 -18.73
N ILE A 170 -29.23 16.04 -17.69
CA ILE A 170 -28.17 16.49 -16.76
C ILE A 170 -27.49 15.27 -16.12
N LEU A 171 -28.28 14.33 -15.59
CA LEU A 171 -27.77 13.12 -14.95
C LEU A 171 -26.93 12.28 -15.91
N GLN A 172 -27.39 12.11 -17.15
CA GLN A 172 -26.70 11.34 -18.18
C GLN A 172 -25.32 11.92 -18.50
N TYR A 173 -25.23 13.23 -18.76
CA TYR A 173 -23.93 13.88 -19.03
C TYR A 173 -23.01 13.87 -17.83
N SER A 174 -23.56 14.04 -16.64
CA SER A 174 -22.81 14.03 -15.39
C SER A 174 -22.23 12.65 -15.08
N MET A 175 -22.98 11.58 -15.37
CA MET A 175 -22.49 10.21 -15.23
C MET A 175 -21.37 9.90 -16.21
N ILE A 176 -21.54 10.22 -17.50
CA ILE A 176 -20.52 9.94 -18.50
C ILE A 176 -19.29 10.81 -18.26
N GLY A 177 -19.46 12.14 -18.27
CA GLY A 177 -18.35 13.08 -18.16
C GLY A 177 -17.71 13.03 -16.78
N GLY A 178 -18.52 13.02 -15.72
CA GLY A 178 -18.01 12.95 -14.34
C GLY A 178 -17.25 11.67 -14.05
N ALA A 179 -17.73 10.51 -14.54
CA ALA A 179 -16.99 9.26 -14.37
C ALA A 179 -15.68 9.23 -15.16
N ILE A 180 -15.65 9.78 -16.39
CA ILE A 180 -14.40 9.94 -17.15
C ILE A 180 -13.43 10.84 -16.39
N GLY A 181 -13.87 12.02 -15.95
CA GLY A 181 -13.05 12.97 -15.20
C GLY A 181 -12.49 12.37 -13.91
N ALA A 182 -13.33 11.65 -13.16
CA ALA A 182 -12.94 10.96 -11.93
C ALA A 182 -11.94 9.83 -12.19
N LEU A 183 -12.14 9.04 -13.24
CA LEU A 183 -11.22 7.97 -13.62
C LEU A 183 -9.86 8.53 -14.04
N LEU A 184 -9.84 9.59 -14.86
CA LEU A 184 -8.59 10.28 -15.22
C LEU A 184 -7.88 10.82 -13.98
N SER A 185 -8.64 11.41 -13.05
CA SER A 185 -8.12 11.89 -11.77
C SER A 185 -7.56 10.76 -10.90
N ALA A 186 -8.21 9.59 -10.87
CA ALA A 186 -7.73 8.41 -10.17
C ALA A 186 -6.44 7.83 -10.79
N LEU A 187 -6.34 7.82 -12.12
CA LEU A 187 -5.19 7.29 -12.88
C LEU A 187 -3.99 8.25 -12.88
N ALA A 188 -4.21 9.56 -12.79
CA ALA A 188 -3.17 10.59 -12.75
C ALA A 188 -2.16 10.44 -11.58
N GLY A 189 -2.43 9.55 -10.63
CA GLY A 189 -1.35 8.79 -9.99
C GLY A 189 -0.38 9.56 -9.10
N ARG A 190 -0.81 10.65 -8.42
CA ARG A 190 0.02 11.28 -7.39
C ARG A 190 -0.02 10.43 -6.11
N ARG A 191 1.15 9.90 -5.72
CA ARG A 191 1.37 8.93 -4.63
C ARG A 191 1.05 9.46 -3.23
N GLU A 192 1.11 10.77 -3.02
CA GLU A 192 1.33 11.32 -1.67
C GLU A 192 0.06 11.63 -0.87
N ILE A 193 -1.12 11.68 -1.50
CA ILE A 193 -2.32 12.25 -0.86
C ILE A 193 -3.33 11.18 -0.41
N LEU A 194 -3.27 9.99 -1.02
CA LEU A 194 -4.13 8.87 -0.64
C LEU A 194 -3.32 7.97 0.30
N GLY A 195 -3.41 8.23 1.60
CA GLY A 195 -2.92 7.30 2.61
C GLY A 195 -3.64 5.97 2.44
N PHE A 196 -3.01 5.01 1.78
CA PHE A 196 -3.58 3.68 1.63
C PHE A 196 -3.31 2.91 2.92
N ASP A 197 -4.37 2.48 3.60
CA ASP A 197 -4.20 1.58 4.74
C ASP A 197 -3.67 0.23 4.23
N PRO A 198 -2.43 -0.17 4.61
CA PRO A 198 -1.84 -1.44 4.19
C PRO A 198 -2.62 -2.66 4.69
N ASN A 199 -3.46 -2.48 5.71
CA ASN A 199 -4.33 -3.52 6.27
C ASN A 199 -5.72 -3.54 5.65
N ALA A 200 -6.03 -2.61 4.73
CA ALA A 200 -7.35 -2.52 4.15
C ALA A 200 -7.76 -3.83 3.48
N ASN A 201 -8.98 -4.26 3.77
CA ASN A 201 -9.55 -5.44 3.11
C ASN A 201 -9.74 -5.16 1.61
N CYS A 202 -9.86 -6.23 0.81
CA CYS A 202 -10.07 -6.11 -0.64
C CYS A 202 -11.30 -5.22 -0.96
N PHE A 203 -12.37 -5.41 -0.20
CA PHE A 203 -13.61 -4.66 -0.33
C PHE A 203 -13.43 -3.17 -0.05
N GLU A 204 -12.68 -2.81 1.00
CA GLU A 204 -12.42 -1.41 1.34
C GLU A 204 -11.68 -0.68 0.22
N GLY A 205 -10.61 -1.30 -0.31
CA GLY A 205 -9.86 -0.74 -1.43
C GLY A 205 -10.73 -0.50 -2.68
N ILE A 206 -11.57 -1.48 -3.03
CA ILE A 206 -12.51 -1.35 -4.17
C ILE A 206 -13.56 -0.28 -3.89
N SER A 207 -14.15 -0.26 -2.69
CA SER A 207 -15.18 0.70 -2.30
C SER A 207 -14.66 2.14 -2.34
N ASN A 208 -13.43 2.38 -1.88
CA ASN A 208 -12.79 3.69 -1.94
C ASN A 208 -12.63 4.18 -3.38
N GLY A 209 -12.25 3.28 -4.30
CA GLY A 209 -12.20 3.58 -5.73
C GLY A 209 -13.57 3.93 -6.32
N ALA A 210 -14.62 3.20 -5.93
CA ALA A 210 -15.97 3.43 -6.41
C ALA A 210 -16.58 4.74 -5.87
N ILE A 211 -16.41 5.00 -4.56
CA ILE A 211 -16.82 6.25 -3.91
C ILE A 211 -16.15 7.45 -4.58
N ARG A 212 -14.89 7.32 -4.99
CA ARG A 212 -14.19 8.39 -5.71
C ARG A 212 -14.86 8.75 -7.03
N VAL A 213 -15.25 7.75 -7.81
CA VAL A 213 -15.99 7.97 -9.07
C VAL A 213 -17.36 8.59 -8.79
N PHE A 214 -18.05 8.12 -7.74
CA PHE A 214 -19.32 8.70 -7.32
C PHE A 214 -19.21 10.20 -6.99
N TYR A 215 -18.20 10.62 -6.23
CA TYR A 215 -17.98 12.05 -5.95
C TYR A 215 -17.69 12.87 -7.21
N GLY A 216 -16.95 12.31 -8.17
CA GLY A 216 -16.73 12.97 -9.45
C GLY A 216 -18.01 13.15 -10.27
N ILE A 217 -18.92 12.17 -10.23
CA ILE A 217 -20.25 12.28 -10.86
C ILE A 217 -21.08 13.37 -10.17
N VAL A 218 -21.07 13.44 -8.84
CA VAL A 218 -21.78 14.50 -8.09
C VAL A 218 -21.22 15.88 -8.41
N SER A 219 -19.89 16.03 -8.49
CA SER A 219 -19.25 17.28 -8.88
C SER A 219 -19.62 17.70 -10.30
N ALA A 220 -19.59 16.76 -11.24
CA ALA A 220 -20.05 16.98 -12.61
C ALA A 220 -21.53 17.39 -12.68
N PHE A 221 -22.38 16.78 -11.85
CA PHE A 221 -23.80 17.12 -11.76
C PHE A 221 -24.02 18.57 -11.39
N VAL A 222 -23.32 19.08 -10.38
CA VAL A 222 -23.39 20.50 -10.00
C VAL A 222 -22.90 21.39 -11.13
N ALA A 223 -21.79 21.05 -11.79
CA ALA A 223 -21.25 21.83 -12.89
C ALA A 223 -22.21 21.93 -14.09
N VAL A 224 -22.80 20.79 -14.50
CA VAL A 224 -23.77 20.73 -15.60
C VAL A 224 -25.06 21.46 -15.22
N LEU A 225 -25.52 21.33 -13.98
CA LEU A 225 -26.71 22.03 -13.47
C LEU A 225 -26.54 23.55 -13.54
N ILE A 226 -25.39 24.08 -13.12
CA ILE A 226 -25.09 25.51 -13.19
C ILE A 226 -25.19 26.03 -14.63
N ILE A 227 -24.69 25.27 -15.61
CA ILE A 227 -24.76 25.64 -17.02
C ILE A 227 -26.20 25.57 -17.55
N LYS A 228 -26.92 24.48 -17.26
CA LYS A 228 -28.31 24.30 -17.72
C LYS A 228 -29.30 25.25 -17.05
N SER A 229 -28.99 25.74 -15.86
CA SER A 229 -29.76 26.79 -15.17
C SER A 229 -29.45 28.20 -15.66
N GLU A 230 -28.57 28.35 -16.66
CA GLU A 230 -28.13 29.63 -17.22
C GLU A 230 -27.47 30.59 -16.20
N ILE A 231 -27.13 30.12 -15.00
CA ILE A 231 -26.39 30.89 -13.99
C ILE A 231 -25.03 31.33 -14.56
N ILE A 232 -24.39 30.47 -15.35
CA ILE A 232 -23.19 30.81 -16.12
C ILE A 232 -23.51 30.68 -17.61
N THR A 233 -23.87 31.80 -18.23
CA THR A 233 -24.02 31.90 -19.68
C THR A 233 -22.64 31.98 -20.31
N THR A 234 -22.21 30.88 -20.95
CA THR A 234 -20.89 30.83 -21.59
C THR A 234 -21.05 31.01 -23.11
N PRO A 235 -20.42 32.02 -23.75
CA PRO A 235 -20.52 32.24 -25.20
C PRO A 235 -19.96 31.08 -26.04
N LEU A 236 -19.29 30.12 -25.41
CA LEU A 236 -18.79 28.89 -26.03
C LEU A 236 -19.88 27.85 -26.30
N ILE A 237 -21.07 27.97 -25.68
CA ILE A 237 -22.15 26.99 -25.82
C ILE A 237 -23.10 27.45 -26.92
N THR A 238 -22.92 26.87 -28.11
CA THR A 238 -23.88 27.02 -29.22
C THR A 238 -24.84 25.83 -29.24
N PRO A 239 -26.09 25.99 -29.72
CA PRO A 239 -27.07 24.88 -29.77
C PRO A 239 -26.55 23.64 -30.50
N LYS A 240 -25.67 23.83 -31.50
CA LYS A 240 -25.06 22.75 -32.28
C LYS A 240 -24.04 21.92 -31.49
N ASN A 241 -23.36 22.53 -30.52
CA ASN A 241 -22.25 21.92 -29.78
C ASN A 241 -22.55 21.72 -28.30
N GLU A 242 -23.79 21.98 -27.86
CA GLU A 242 -24.17 21.97 -26.45
C GLU A 242 -23.79 20.65 -25.77
N HIS A 243 -24.15 19.51 -26.36
CA HIS A 243 -23.85 18.19 -25.81
C HIS A 243 -22.35 17.95 -25.58
N LEU A 244 -21.49 18.41 -26.50
CA LEU A 244 -20.04 18.29 -26.36
C LEU A 244 -19.52 19.21 -25.25
N ALA A 245 -20.03 20.44 -25.16
CA ALA A 245 -19.67 21.38 -24.11
C ALA A 245 -20.04 20.85 -22.73
N LEU A 246 -21.24 20.29 -22.56
CA LEU A 246 -21.69 19.69 -21.30
C LEU A 246 -20.82 18.49 -20.89
N ILE A 247 -20.43 17.63 -21.84
CA ILE A 247 -19.51 16.52 -21.55
C ILE A 247 -18.15 17.05 -21.09
N VAL A 248 -17.58 18.04 -21.78
CA VAL A 248 -16.27 18.63 -21.40
C VAL A 248 -16.33 19.26 -20.00
N ILE A 249 -17.40 20.00 -19.70
CA ILE A 249 -17.62 20.62 -18.39
C ILE A 249 -17.80 19.54 -17.31
N ALA A 250 -18.56 18.47 -17.61
CA ALA A 250 -18.73 17.34 -16.70
C ALA A 250 -17.41 16.61 -16.43
N ILE A 251 -16.56 16.42 -17.45
CA ILE A 251 -15.20 15.88 -17.29
C ILE A 251 -14.36 16.77 -16.38
N ALA A 252 -14.37 18.09 -16.64
CA ALA A 252 -13.65 19.05 -15.80
C ALA A 252 -14.15 19.03 -14.35
N GLY A 253 -15.47 18.99 -14.13
CA GLY A 253 -16.08 18.88 -12.82
C GLY A 253 -15.71 17.60 -12.08
N GLY A 254 -15.76 16.46 -12.76
CA GLY A 254 -15.35 15.16 -12.19
C GLY A 254 -13.86 15.09 -11.87
N PHE A 255 -13.02 15.78 -12.65
CA PHE A 255 -11.59 15.88 -12.38
C PHE A 255 -11.27 16.84 -11.22
N ALA A 256 -12.03 17.93 -11.09
CA ALA A 256 -11.78 19.04 -10.17
C ALA A 256 -11.96 18.68 -8.68
N GLU A 257 -12.73 17.65 -8.33
CA GLU A 257 -12.88 17.20 -6.93
C GLU A 257 -11.51 16.94 -6.28
N ARG A 258 -10.55 16.40 -7.04
CA ARG A 258 -9.18 16.18 -6.56
C ARG A 258 -8.39 17.48 -6.44
N TRP A 259 -8.58 18.39 -7.39
CA TRP A 259 -7.89 19.67 -7.39
C TRP A 259 -8.30 20.54 -6.20
N ALA A 260 -9.58 20.53 -5.84
CA ALA A 260 -10.10 21.22 -4.66
C ALA A 260 -9.47 20.68 -3.36
N ALA A 261 -9.42 19.35 -3.20
CA ALA A 261 -8.75 18.73 -2.05
C ALA A 261 -7.24 19.06 -1.99
N ASP A 262 -6.53 18.98 -3.12
CA ASP A 262 -5.11 19.33 -3.21
C ASP A 262 -4.87 20.80 -2.82
N LEU A 263 -5.77 21.70 -3.21
CA LEU A 263 -5.71 23.12 -2.89
C LEU A 263 -5.88 23.36 -1.38
N ILE A 264 -6.89 22.72 -0.77
CA ILE A 264 -7.14 22.81 0.68
C ILE A 264 -5.92 22.30 1.47
N HIS A 265 -5.37 21.14 1.09
CA HIS A 265 -4.20 20.58 1.77
C HIS A 265 -2.99 21.51 1.73
N ARG A 266 -2.73 22.17 0.61
CA ARG A 266 -1.62 23.14 0.49
C ARG A 266 -1.82 24.33 1.41
N PHE A 267 -3.01 24.92 1.43
CA PHE A 267 -3.30 26.05 2.30
C PHE A 267 -3.20 25.69 3.78
N THR A 268 -3.70 24.52 4.19
CA THR A 268 -3.57 24.09 5.59
C THR A 268 -2.10 23.86 5.97
N SER A 269 -1.31 23.22 5.10
CA SER A 269 0.11 22.99 5.37
C SER A 269 0.95 24.26 5.48
N GLU A 270 0.65 25.30 4.68
CA GLU A 270 1.31 26.60 4.80
C GLU A 270 0.94 27.34 6.09
N VAL A 271 -0.32 27.21 6.55
CA VAL A 271 -0.77 27.78 7.82
C VAL A 271 -0.07 27.12 9.01
N ASP A 272 0.07 25.79 9.01
CA ASP A 272 0.76 25.07 10.09
C ASP A 272 2.25 25.38 10.15
N ILE A 273 2.92 25.51 9.00
CA ILE A 273 4.34 25.93 8.93
C ILE A 273 4.52 27.36 9.45
N ASN A 274 3.58 28.28 9.15
CA ASN A 274 3.64 29.64 9.67
C ASN A 274 3.35 29.71 11.18
N ASN A 275 2.49 28.85 11.70
CA ASN A 275 2.22 28.78 13.14
C ASN A 275 3.38 28.15 13.94
N GLN A 276 4.17 27.24 13.35
CA GLN A 276 5.40 26.71 13.96
C GLN A 276 6.58 27.70 13.92
N LYS A 277 6.52 28.74 13.07
CA LYS A 277 7.56 29.77 12.95
C LYS A 277 7.39 30.98 13.87
N LEU A 278 6.33 31.06 14.67
CA LEU A 278 6.21 32.06 15.73
C LEU A 278 7.01 31.57 16.95
N PRO A 279 8.20 32.12 17.22
CA PRO A 279 8.93 31.79 18.43
C PRO A 279 8.17 32.36 19.62
N SER A 280 8.14 31.59 20.69
CA SER A 280 7.89 32.08 22.04
C SER A 280 8.91 33.16 22.40
N GLU A 281 8.67 34.41 22.01
CA GLU A 281 9.26 35.57 22.67
C GLU A 281 8.39 35.90 23.89
N LYS A 282 8.70 35.23 25.02
CA LYS A 282 8.52 35.76 26.36
C LYS A 282 9.60 35.22 27.29
#